data_AF-A0A830H7U6-F1
#
_entry.id   AF-A0A830H7U6-F1
#
_cell.length_a   1.000
_cell.length_b   1.000
_cell.length_c   1.000
_cell.angle_alpha   90.00
_cell.angle_beta   90.00
_cell.angle_gamma   90.00
#
_symmetry.space_group_name_H-M   'P 1'
#
loop_
_entity.id
_entity.type
_entity.pdbx_description
1 polymer ?
#
loop_
_entity_poly.entity_id
_entity_poly.type
_entity_poly.pdbx_seq_one_letter_code
_entity_poly.pdbx_strand_id
1 'polypeptide(L)'
;MVLTTPSDTAIPTEVNLTTLCLSHFSRDGRAPANTTTMATNPRRGSLSDARRSSISPHAPPRSVAGETHAGGAAFPNYAASHAGGGGGTVYSESVALEADSAAHLALVRLVAHADALTAELLRLARAVPWPLLGVQEANARAKEAEKKAQATQQPTDIAAARRAADGASEAVRLAPVLPDFSYLIAPELFDAKAEEDLASRALDDELRAAEEEDSEGGEPASGEHVILRFASRVAALLLAIVRYQADLSAFFDELASGAYIQSTPEAMLQSPKARQLMAEAPARYGQLLLLLEVALPGPVRERCVVANVRHKGWDDAAMAGPSNSVLDGVDAMDRIVSLSRKTDVDVTALRRTGAPLPPDYIDSFFKRLPLDDAVIAMICARARAEDIYAQIQHWPEPEHRTSALANQAGVVFALLHLCPRILHSDYGAMREVVDKHFDGHWVVAWAPGYAFDLAWWWDAYPAAKAALANAVTTKRAVEMQAKHIASIPICRGQLKDLVDNGSLTDPERALSALQPTLNVIRAANHALRWLLLHDTIDGGPLSAKKLKESLFAKRPNPETVLSLLLELSYVVFPCRSVREGDSHGALRD
;
A
#
# COMPACT_ATOMS: atom_id res chain seq x y z
N MET A 1 -6.44 -10.14 -13.25
CA MET A 1 -6.43 -11.03 -12.06
C MET A 1 -5.43 -12.13 -12.37
N VAL A 2 -4.21 -12.05 -11.84
CA VAL A 2 -3.20 -13.09 -12.02
C VAL A 2 -3.27 -13.98 -10.78
N LEU A 3 -3.79 -15.20 -10.97
CA LEU A 3 -3.68 -16.28 -10.00
C LEU A 3 -2.28 -16.88 -10.17
N THR A 4 -1.40 -16.64 -9.21
CA THR A 4 -0.18 -17.43 -9.05
C THR A 4 -0.32 -18.24 -7.76
N THR A 5 -0.51 -19.55 -7.91
CA THR A 5 -0.22 -20.54 -6.87
C THR A 5 1.30 -20.62 -6.68
N PRO A 6 1.80 -20.74 -5.43
CA PRO A 6 3.23 -20.86 -5.21
C PRO A 6 3.67 -22.29 -5.51
N SER A 7 4.55 -22.45 -6.51
CA SER A 7 5.38 -23.65 -6.62
C SER A 7 6.68 -23.40 -5.86
N ASP A 8 7.03 -24.36 -5.00
CA ASP A 8 8.29 -24.45 -4.28
C ASP A 8 9.51 -24.25 -5.21
N THR A 9 10.13 -23.08 -5.13
CA THR A 9 11.55 -22.88 -5.44
C THR A 9 12.05 -21.63 -4.71
N ALA A 10 13.06 -21.83 -3.87
CA ALA A 10 13.97 -20.89 -3.21
C ALA A 10 13.60 -19.39 -3.22
N ILE A 11 13.25 -18.90 -2.03
CA ILE A 11 13.09 -17.48 -1.68
C ILE A 11 14.45 -16.79 -1.84
N PRO A 12 14.61 -15.74 -2.68
CA PRO A 12 15.65 -14.76 -2.46
C PRO A 12 15.18 -13.85 -1.33
N THR A 13 15.80 -14.04 -0.18
CA THR A 13 15.69 -13.15 0.98
C THR A 13 16.32 -11.80 0.65
N GLU A 14 15.77 -10.75 1.28
CA GLU A 14 16.36 -9.42 1.46
C GLU A 14 16.23 -8.40 0.30
N VAL A 15 15.26 -7.49 0.46
CA VAL A 15 15.49 -6.08 0.11
C VAL A 15 15.97 -5.41 1.39
N ASN A 16 17.26 -5.08 1.44
CA ASN A 16 17.89 -4.39 2.55
C ASN A 16 17.47 -2.90 2.50
N LEU A 17 16.55 -2.49 3.38
CA LEU A 17 16.07 -1.09 3.50
C LEU A 17 17.23 -0.12 3.79
N THR A 18 18.33 -0.59 4.39
CA THR A 18 19.53 0.20 4.63
C THR A 18 20.24 0.56 3.32
N THR A 19 20.18 -0.30 2.29
CA THR A 19 20.80 -0.04 0.98
C THR A 19 20.00 0.96 0.14
N LEU A 20 18.67 1.01 0.31
CA LEU A 20 17.83 2.05 -0.30
C LEU A 20 18.04 3.43 0.34
N CYS A 21 18.40 3.49 1.63
CA CYS A 21 18.77 4.74 2.29
C CYS A 21 20.25 5.14 2.09
N LEU A 22 21.18 4.19 1.95
CA LEU A 22 22.63 4.47 1.87
C LEU A 22 23.20 4.56 0.45
N SER A 23 22.57 3.97 -0.57
CA SER A 23 23.00 4.13 -1.98
C SER A 23 22.82 5.56 -2.51
N HIS A 24 22.24 6.46 -1.71
CA HIS A 24 22.16 7.89 -1.96
C HIS A 24 23.43 8.69 -1.58
N PHE A 25 24.48 8.05 -1.05
CA PHE A 25 25.70 8.77 -0.63
C PHE A 25 27.00 8.03 -0.97
N SER A 26 27.53 8.23 -2.18
CA SER A 26 28.97 8.28 -2.39
C SER A 26 29.29 9.32 -3.45
N ARG A 27 29.85 10.45 -3.00
CA ARG A 27 30.32 11.55 -3.82
C ARG A 27 31.84 11.56 -3.70
N ASP A 28 32.51 10.78 -4.53
CA ASP A 28 33.89 11.08 -4.92
C ASP A 28 34.18 10.47 -6.30
N GLY A 29 34.15 11.34 -7.30
CA GLY A 29 34.61 11.04 -8.64
C GLY A 29 36.13 10.98 -8.65
N ARG A 30 36.71 9.79 -8.72
CA ARG A 30 37.98 9.54 -9.39
C ARG A 30 37.92 8.19 -10.11
N ALA A 31 37.89 8.27 -11.43
CA ALA A 31 38.09 7.13 -12.32
C ALA A 31 39.49 6.53 -12.08
N PRO A 32 39.66 5.19 -12.03
CA PRO A 32 40.96 4.59 -12.21
C PRO A 32 41.14 4.23 -13.69
N ALA A 33 42.20 4.82 -14.26
CA ALA A 33 42.75 4.43 -15.54
C ALA A 33 43.32 3.00 -15.48
N ASN A 34 43.25 2.29 -16.60
CA ASN A 34 44.01 1.08 -16.89
C ASN A 34 45.50 1.27 -16.58
N THR A 35 46.13 0.34 -15.84
CA THR A 35 47.29 -0.46 -16.28
C THR A 35 47.87 -1.34 -15.15
N THR A 36 47.91 -2.64 -15.45
CA THR A 36 49.00 -3.61 -15.31
C THR A 36 50.21 -3.31 -14.38
N THR A 37 50.53 -4.32 -13.56
CA THR A 37 51.87 -4.79 -13.09
C THR A 37 52.66 -4.07 -11.98
N MET A 38 52.98 -4.91 -10.97
CA MET A 38 54.28 -5.07 -10.28
C MET A 38 54.74 -4.04 -9.22
N ALA A 39 54.66 -4.52 -7.97
CA ALA A 39 55.75 -4.64 -7.00
C ALA A 39 56.20 -3.45 -6.12
N THR A 40 56.45 -3.82 -4.85
CA THR A 40 57.33 -3.23 -3.81
C THR A 40 56.81 -2.15 -2.85
N ASN A 41 56.73 -2.58 -1.58
CA ASN A 41 56.85 -1.85 -0.30
C ASN A 41 58.18 -1.05 -0.21
N PRO A 42 58.53 -0.30 0.87
CA PRO A 42 57.76 0.38 1.95
C PRO A 42 58.31 1.80 2.34
N ARG A 43 57.71 2.42 3.40
CA ARG A 43 58.31 3.24 4.51
C ARG A 43 58.08 4.77 4.61
N ARG A 44 57.75 5.13 5.87
CA ARG A 44 57.97 6.39 6.66
C ARG A 44 57.15 7.62 6.22
N GLY A 45 56.55 8.44 7.09
CA GLY A 45 56.56 8.57 8.55
C GLY A 45 56.60 10.07 8.93
N SER A 46 55.68 10.49 9.83
CA SER A 46 55.73 11.74 10.63
C SER A 46 55.58 13.08 9.87
N LEU A 47 55.16 14.22 10.42
CA LEU A 47 54.58 14.68 11.69
C LEU A 47 54.26 16.18 11.46
N SER A 48 53.28 16.69 12.21
CA SER A 48 53.23 18.03 12.83
C SER A 48 53.14 19.33 12.00
N ASP A 49 52.03 20.03 12.26
CA ASP A 49 51.96 21.35 12.89
C ASP A 49 52.14 22.68 12.10
N ALA A 50 51.06 23.46 12.19
CA ALA A 50 50.98 24.77 12.85
C ALA A 50 50.97 26.09 12.03
N ARG A 51 49.92 26.88 12.39
CA ARG A 51 49.89 28.34 12.67
C ARG A 51 49.95 29.29 11.47
N ARG A 52 48.85 30.01 11.18
CA ARG A 52 48.31 31.28 11.77
C ARG A 52 48.66 32.52 10.93
N SER A 53 47.59 33.29 10.66
CA SER A 53 47.52 34.78 10.61
C SER A 53 48.18 35.43 9.36
N SER A 54 47.71 36.55 8.79
CA SER A 54 46.95 37.69 9.32
C SER A 54 46.60 38.71 8.19
N ILE A 55 45.45 39.38 8.33
CA ILE A 55 45.21 40.84 8.16
C ILE A 55 45.14 41.48 6.73
N SER A 56 44.06 42.27 6.57
CA SER A 56 43.58 43.18 5.47
C SER A 56 44.39 44.52 5.43
N PRO A 57 43.98 45.70 4.86
CA PRO A 57 42.92 46.12 3.90
C PRO A 57 43.35 47.20 2.84
N HIS A 58 42.49 47.53 1.84
CA HIS A 58 42.15 48.90 1.36
C HIS A 58 41.39 48.91 0.00
N ALA A 59 40.53 49.91 -0.20
CA ALA A 59 39.41 50.02 -1.16
C ALA A 59 39.71 50.92 -2.41
N PRO A 60 38.69 51.50 -3.12
CA PRO A 60 38.01 51.14 -4.38
C PRO A 60 38.40 52.12 -5.54
N PRO A 61 37.60 52.48 -6.60
CA PRO A 61 36.44 51.88 -7.29
C PRO A 61 36.63 51.78 -8.85
N ARG A 62 35.77 51.04 -9.58
CA ARG A 62 35.16 51.46 -10.87
C ARG A 62 34.25 50.39 -11.50
N SER A 63 33.16 50.90 -12.06
CA SER A 63 32.07 50.25 -12.81
C SER A 63 32.51 49.64 -14.15
N VAL A 64 32.01 48.44 -14.51
CA VAL A 64 31.53 48.06 -15.85
C VAL A 64 30.48 46.94 -15.71
N ALA A 65 29.48 46.95 -16.58
CA ALA A 65 28.31 46.08 -16.71
C ALA A 65 28.57 44.55 -16.68
N GLY A 66 27.53 43.80 -16.29
CA GLY A 66 27.47 42.34 -16.45
C GLY A 66 26.19 41.72 -15.88
N GLU A 67 25.27 41.39 -16.77
CA GLU A 67 24.39 40.21 -16.84
C GLU A 67 23.78 39.54 -15.59
N THR A 68 22.53 39.15 -15.80
CA THR A 68 21.60 38.32 -15.03
C THR A 68 22.18 37.03 -14.43
N HIS A 69 21.78 36.69 -13.20
CA HIS A 69 21.50 35.30 -12.79
C HIS A 69 20.57 35.22 -11.57
N ALA A 70 19.37 34.67 -11.79
CA ALA A 70 18.50 34.11 -10.75
C ALA A 70 18.99 32.68 -10.45
N GLY A 71 19.30 32.39 -9.18
CA GLY A 71 19.72 31.07 -8.74
C GLY A 71 18.50 30.17 -8.52
N GLY A 72 18.23 29.27 -9.46
CA GLY A 72 17.36 28.12 -9.27
C GLY A 72 18.12 26.95 -8.66
N ALA A 73 17.63 26.40 -7.56
CA ALA A 73 18.17 25.20 -6.94
C ALA A 73 17.77 23.97 -7.77
N ALA A 74 18.77 23.27 -8.29
CA ALA A 74 18.62 22.07 -9.11
C ALA A 74 18.44 20.81 -8.22
N PHE A 75 17.43 19.98 -8.52
CA PHE A 75 17.34 18.61 -8.03
C PHE A 75 18.09 17.65 -8.98
N PRO A 76 18.81 16.64 -8.47
CA PRO A 76 19.55 15.69 -9.33
C PRO A 76 18.62 14.61 -9.92
N ASN A 77 18.81 14.32 -11.21
CA ASN A 77 18.29 13.16 -11.94
C ASN A 77 19.10 11.91 -11.61
N TYR A 78 18.49 10.75 -11.33
CA TYR A 78 19.11 9.43 -11.62
C TYR A 78 18.08 8.30 -11.78
N ALA A 79 18.39 7.40 -12.71
CA ALA A 79 17.58 6.30 -13.24
C ALA A 79 17.55 5.07 -12.31
N ALA A 80 16.40 4.41 -12.22
CA ALA A 80 16.21 3.15 -11.48
C ALA A 80 16.34 1.96 -12.43
N SER A 81 17.25 1.03 -12.14
CA SER A 81 17.40 -0.23 -12.86
C SER A 81 16.38 -1.29 -12.40
N HIS A 82 15.88 -2.05 -13.38
CA HIS A 82 14.86 -3.08 -13.23
C HIS A 82 15.23 -4.26 -12.32
N ALA A 83 14.25 -4.71 -11.54
CA ALA A 83 13.97 -6.14 -11.32
C ALA A 83 12.44 -6.30 -11.17
N GLY A 84 11.83 -7.00 -12.13
CA GLY A 84 10.38 -7.05 -12.33
C GLY A 84 9.63 -8.01 -11.39
N GLY A 85 8.32 -7.76 -11.25
CA GLY A 85 7.40 -8.73 -10.68
C GLY A 85 6.11 -8.14 -10.09
N GLY A 86 5.09 -7.97 -10.93
CA GLY A 86 3.69 -8.22 -10.54
C GLY A 86 2.87 -7.08 -9.89
N GLY A 87 1.94 -6.52 -10.65
CA GLY A 87 0.62 -6.12 -10.14
C GLY A 87 0.48 -4.73 -9.51
N GLY A 88 1.52 -3.91 -9.48
CA GLY A 88 1.40 -2.46 -9.29
C GLY A 88 1.10 -1.77 -10.61
N THR A 89 0.23 -0.78 -10.60
CA THR A 89 0.12 0.20 -11.70
C THR A 89 1.52 0.62 -12.12
N VAL A 90 1.86 0.36 -13.40
CA VAL A 90 3.17 0.64 -13.99
C VAL A 90 3.35 2.16 -14.06
N TYR A 91 3.78 2.76 -12.95
CA TYR A 91 3.97 4.21 -12.82
C TYR A 91 5.42 4.65 -13.03
N SER A 92 6.40 3.73 -13.07
CA SER A 92 7.78 4.10 -12.76
C SER A 92 8.69 4.56 -13.91
N GLU A 93 8.22 4.62 -15.17
CA GLU A 93 9.06 5.17 -16.25
C GLU A 93 8.29 6.07 -17.24
N SER A 94 7.10 5.67 -17.68
CA SER A 94 6.34 6.47 -18.67
C SER A 94 5.84 7.82 -18.14
N VAL A 95 5.48 7.90 -16.86
CA VAL A 95 4.90 9.12 -16.28
C VAL A 95 5.98 10.15 -15.89
N ALA A 96 7.19 9.69 -15.53
CA ALA A 96 8.31 10.58 -15.23
C ALA A 96 8.83 11.33 -16.48
N LEU A 97 8.73 10.69 -17.65
CA LEU A 97 9.06 11.29 -18.96
C LEU A 97 8.02 12.32 -19.45
N GLU A 98 6.85 12.41 -18.80
CA GLU A 98 5.71 13.27 -19.18
C GLU A 98 5.33 14.31 -18.11
N ALA A 99 6.21 14.59 -17.13
CA ALA A 99 5.92 15.57 -16.09
C ALA A 99 5.98 17.00 -16.64
N ASP A 100 4.82 17.66 -16.74
CA ASP A 100 4.70 19.01 -17.31
C ASP A 100 5.22 20.12 -16.38
N SER A 101 5.41 19.85 -15.08
CA SER A 101 5.98 20.79 -14.11
C SER A 101 6.68 20.10 -12.94
N ALA A 102 7.48 20.86 -12.17
CA ALA A 102 8.12 20.36 -10.95
C ALA A 102 7.09 19.85 -9.91
N ALA A 103 5.91 20.48 -9.84
CA ALA A 103 4.81 20.04 -8.97
C ALA A 103 4.25 18.67 -9.40
N HIS A 104 4.11 18.44 -10.71
CA HIS A 104 3.70 17.12 -11.23
C HIS A 104 4.72 16.04 -10.86
N LEU A 105 6.02 16.32 -11.03
CA LEU A 105 7.08 15.37 -10.69
C LEU A 105 7.11 15.05 -9.18
N ALA A 106 6.90 16.05 -8.32
CA ALA A 106 6.78 15.85 -6.88
C ALA A 106 5.61 14.92 -6.52
N LEU A 107 4.44 15.12 -7.14
CA LEU A 107 3.29 14.24 -6.96
C LEU A 107 3.55 12.80 -7.40
N VAL A 108 4.18 12.60 -8.56
CA VAL A 108 4.53 11.25 -9.05
C VAL A 108 5.43 10.53 -8.04
N ARG A 109 6.41 11.23 -7.47
CA ARG A 109 7.30 10.68 -6.43
C ARG A 109 6.54 10.33 -5.15
N LEU A 110 5.63 11.20 -4.70
CA LEU A 110 4.79 10.94 -3.52
C LEU A 110 3.90 9.70 -3.72
N VAL A 111 3.24 9.56 -4.87
CA VAL A 111 2.41 8.38 -5.16
C VAL A 111 3.26 7.10 -5.22
N ALA A 112 4.40 7.13 -5.90
CA ALA A 112 5.31 5.99 -5.98
C ALA A 112 5.86 5.58 -4.60
N HIS A 113 6.20 6.55 -3.75
CA HIS A 113 6.62 6.28 -2.37
C HIS A 113 5.50 5.59 -1.58
N ALA A 114 4.26 6.08 -1.67
CA ALA A 114 3.13 5.48 -0.96
C ALA A 114 2.82 4.05 -1.41
N ASP A 115 2.97 3.74 -2.71
CA ASP A 115 2.83 2.38 -3.23
C ASP A 115 3.93 1.45 -2.67
N ALA A 116 5.18 1.93 -2.57
CA ALA A 116 6.27 1.17 -1.95
C ALA A 116 6.02 0.89 -0.46
N LEU A 117 5.53 1.89 0.30
CA LEU A 117 5.13 1.72 1.70
C LEU A 117 4.00 0.71 1.85
N THR A 118 3.02 0.76 0.94
CA THR A 118 1.89 -0.17 0.93
C THR A 118 2.38 -1.60 0.71
N ALA A 119 3.28 -1.81 -0.24
CA ALA A 119 3.86 -3.12 -0.51
C ALA A 119 4.67 -3.66 0.69
N GLU A 120 5.44 -2.81 1.35
CA GLU A 120 6.21 -3.19 2.56
C GLU A 120 5.29 -3.55 3.72
N LEU A 121 4.26 -2.74 3.97
CA LEU A 121 3.25 -3.00 4.99
C LEU A 121 2.58 -4.36 4.77
N LEU A 122 2.14 -4.63 3.55
CA LEU A 122 1.49 -5.90 3.22
C LEU A 122 2.44 -7.10 3.36
N ARG A 123 3.73 -6.91 3.08
CA ARG A 123 4.76 -7.94 3.28
C ARG A 123 4.95 -8.23 4.76
N LEU A 124 5.08 -7.19 5.59
CA LEU A 124 5.26 -7.33 7.04
C LEU A 124 4.01 -7.91 7.71
N ALA A 125 2.81 -7.49 7.32
CA ALA A 125 1.55 -7.99 7.85
C ALA A 125 1.37 -9.51 7.64
N ARG A 126 1.90 -10.06 6.53
CA ARG A 126 1.86 -11.51 6.25
C ARG A 126 2.90 -12.32 7.02
N ALA A 127 3.92 -11.66 7.56
CA ALA A 127 5.09 -12.28 8.16
C ALA A 127 5.24 -11.96 9.66
N VAL A 128 4.16 -11.56 10.35
CA VAL A 128 4.19 -11.22 11.78
C VAL A 128 4.59 -12.44 12.61
N PRO A 129 5.72 -12.39 13.35
CA PRO A 129 6.11 -13.45 14.28
C PRO A 129 5.09 -13.67 15.38
N TRP A 130 4.83 -14.92 15.74
CA TRP A 130 3.87 -15.30 16.79
C TRP A 130 4.08 -14.59 18.13
N PRO A 131 5.33 -14.44 18.63
CA PRO A 131 5.58 -13.71 19.88
C PRO A 131 5.08 -12.27 19.88
N LEU A 132 5.10 -11.59 18.74
CA LEU A 132 4.67 -10.21 18.63
C LEU A 132 3.15 -10.04 18.58
N LEU A 133 2.38 -11.08 18.22
CA LEU A 133 0.91 -11.08 18.34
C LEU A 133 0.46 -11.00 19.80
N GLY A 134 1.27 -11.58 20.70
CA GLY A 134 0.99 -11.67 22.12
C GLY A 134 0.16 -12.91 22.48
N VAL A 135 0.24 -13.27 23.75
CA VAL A 135 -0.27 -14.55 24.27
C VAL A 135 -1.75 -14.78 23.96
N GLN A 136 -2.60 -13.77 24.12
CA GLN A 136 -4.04 -13.93 23.94
C GLN A 136 -4.42 -14.22 22.48
N GLU A 137 -3.95 -13.41 21.54
CA GLU A 137 -4.24 -13.56 20.11
C GLU A 137 -3.55 -14.81 19.54
N ALA A 138 -2.31 -15.11 19.96
CA ALA A 138 -1.61 -16.33 19.56
C ALA A 138 -2.40 -17.59 19.98
N ASN A 139 -2.87 -17.63 21.23
CA ASN A 139 -3.71 -18.73 21.71
C ASN A 139 -5.07 -18.81 20.99
N ALA A 140 -5.68 -17.67 20.66
CA ALA A 140 -6.94 -17.64 19.92
C ALA A 140 -6.79 -18.23 18.51
N ARG A 141 -5.74 -17.84 17.78
CA ARG A 141 -5.43 -18.37 16.45
C ARG A 141 -5.07 -19.85 16.49
N ALA A 142 -4.33 -20.31 17.50
CA ALA A 142 -4.02 -21.73 17.68
C ALA A 142 -5.29 -22.56 17.88
N LYS A 143 -6.22 -22.11 18.73
CA LYS A 143 -7.53 -22.77 18.95
C LYS A 143 -8.38 -22.80 17.68
N GLU A 144 -8.35 -21.74 16.88
CA GLU A 144 -9.09 -21.67 15.61
C GLU A 144 -8.53 -22.65 14.58
N ALA A 145 -7.20 -22.72 14.45
CA ALA A 145 -6.52 -23.67 13.58
C ALA A 145 -6.81 -25.13 14.00
N GLU A 146 -6.81 -25.41 15.31
CA GLU A 146 -7.18 -26.71 15.84
C GLU A 146 -8.63 -27.09 15.49
N LYS A 147 -9.58 -26.17 15.71
CA LYS A 147 -11.00 -26.38 15.35
C LYS A 147 -11.17 -26.66 13.86
N LYS A 148 -10.44 -25.94 13.00
CA LYS A 148 -10.47 -26.16 11.55
C LYS A 148 -9.88 -27.53 11.17
N ALA A 149 -8.76 -27.92 11.77
CA ALA A 149 -8.15 -29.23 11.55
C ALA A 149 -9.08 -30.38 11.97
N GLN A 150 -9.79 -30.23 13.08
CA GLN A 150 -10.79 -31.19 13.54
C GLN A 150 -11.99 -31.29 12.58
N ALA A 151 -12.39 -30.17 11.97
CA ALA A 151 -13.53 -30.12 11.04
C ALA A 151 -13.21 -30.71 9.66
N THR A 152 -12.06 -30.36 9.07
CA THR A 152 -11.71 -30.79 7.69
C THR A 152 -11.00 -32.14 7.67
N GLN A 153 -10.28 -32.51 8.75
CA GLN A 153 -9.38 -33.68 8.82
C GLN A 153 -8.34 -33.76 7.69
N GLN A 154 -8.05 -32.66 7.01
CA GLN A 154 -7.03 -32.61 5.96
C GLN A 154 -5.62 -32.56 6.56
N PRO A 155 -4.62 -33.24 5.95
CA PRO A 155 -3.24 -33.25 6.44
C PRO A 155 -2.62 -31.84 6.54
N THR A 156 -2.98 -30.95 5.62
CA THR A 156 -2.54 -29.54 5.56
C THR A 156 -3.04 -28.73 6.76
N ASP A 157 -4.32 -28.88 7.12
CA ASP A 157 -4.91 -28.19 8.27
C ASP A 157 -4.34 -28.72 9.60
N ILE A 158 -4.07 -30.02 9.72
CA ILE A 158 -3.42 -30.61 10.91
C ILE A 158 -1.99 -30.06 11.09
N ALA A 159 -1.21 -29.97 10.01
CA ALA A 159 0.12 -29.39 10.06
C ALA A 159 0.08 -27.90 10.43
N ALA A 160 -0.90 -27.14 9.92
CA ALA A 160 -1.10 -25.74 10.28
C ALA A 160 -1.45 -25.56 11.77
N ALA A 161 -2.30 -26.43 12.32
CA ALA A 161 -2.66 -26.40 13.74
C ALA A 161 -1.45 -26.66 14.66
N ARG A 162 -0.55 -27.60 14.29
CA ARG A 162 0.68 -27.84 15.04
C ARG A 162 1.60 -26.62 15.06
N ARG A 163 1.87 -26.03 13.89
CA ARG A 163 2.68 -24.79 13.79
C ARG A 163 2.09 -23.64 14.62
N ALA A 164 0.76 -23.53 14.66
CA ALA A 164 0.09 -22.51 15.45
C ALA A 164 0.22 -22.76 16.97
N ALA A 165 0.18 -24.02 17.40
CA ALA A 165 0.41 -24.39 18.80
C ALA A 165 1.86 -24.11 19.23
N ASP A 166 2.83 -24.45 18.39
CA ASP A 166 4.25 -24.17 18.64
C ASP A 166 4.49 -22.65 18.74
N GLY A 167 3.95 -21.87 17.81
CA GLY A 167 4.03 -20.41 17.83
C GLY A 167 3.35 -19.78 19.06
N ALA A 168 2.22 -20.33 19.52
CA ALA A 168 1.57 -19.88 20.74
C ALA A 168 2.40 -20.19 22.00
N SER A 169 3.05 -21.34 22.05
CA SER A 169 3.99 -21.69 23.13
C SER A 169 5.19 -20.74 23.15
N GLU A 170 5.73 -20.41 21.98
CA GLU A 170 6.82 -19.45 21.84
C GLU A 170 6.40 -18.04 22.28
N ALA A 171 5.17 -17.63 21.96
CA ALA A 171 4.63 -16.35 22.41
C ALA A 171 4.49 -16.27 23.93
N VAL A 172 4.18 -17.38 24.61
CA VAL A 172 4.19 -17.43 26.08
C VAL A 172 5.60 -17.33 26.63
N ARG A 173 6.56 -18.02 26.00
CA ARG A 173 7.98 -18.01 26.40
C ARG A 173 8.58 -16.61 26.34
N LEU A 174 8.38 -15.89 25.23
CA LEU A 174 8.99 -14.58 24.97
C LEU A 174 8.15 -13.38 25.47
N ALA A 175 6.96 -13.61 26.02
CA ALA A 175 6.12 -12.54 26.55
C ALA A 175 6.80 -11.64 27.61
N PRO A 176 7.64 -12.16 28.53
CA PRO A 176 8.29 -11.32 29.55
C PRO A 176 9.29 -10.30 28.98
N VAL A 177 9.90 -10.60 27.83
CA VAL A 177 11.00 -9.83 27.22
C VAL A 177 10.55 -8.94 26.05
N LEU A 178 9.28 -9.06 25.64
CA LEU A 178 8.65 -8.24 24.59
C LEU A 178 7.53 -7.34 25.16
N PRO A 179 7.88 -6.32 25.95
CA PRO A 179 6.89 -5.44 26.55
C PRO A 179 6.21 -4.54 25.50
N ASP A 180 5.03 -4.02 25.87
CA ASP A 180 4.29 -3.03 25.09
C ASP A 180 4.67 -1.60 25.53
N PHE A 181 3.87 -0.60 25.14
CA PHE A 181 4.13 0.80 25.49
C PHE A 181 4.20 1.11 26.99
N SER A 182 3.80 0.19 27.86
CA SER A 182 4.06 0.29 29.30
C SER A 182 5.56 0.42 29.61
N TYR A 183 6.44 -0.13 28.76
CA TYR A 183 7.89 0.04 28.87
C TYR A 183 8.31 1.50 28.80
N LEU A 184 7.76 2.27 27.85
CA LEU A 184 8.12 3.68 27.65
C LEU A 184 7.75 4.56 28.85
N ILE A 185 6.81 4.12 29.68
CA ILE A 185 6.37 4.84 30.89
C ILE A 185 7.33 4.58 32.06
N ALA A 186 7.81 3.35 32.22
CA ALA A 186 8.68 2.97 33.34
C ALA A 186 9.78 1.97 32.93
N PRO A 187 10.77 2.38 32.11
CA PRO A 187 11.79 1.49 31.57
C PRO A 187 12.56 0.75 32.67
N GLU A 188 12.94 1.48 33.72
CA GLU A 188 13.73 0.96 34.86
C GLU A 188 13.05 -0.22 35.56
N LEU A 189 11.71 -0.21 35.68
CA LEU A 189 10.97 -1.31 36.32
C LEU A 189 11.00 -2.58 35.47
N PHE A 190 10.90 -2.43 34.15
CA PHE A 190 10.94 -3.57 33.23
C PHE A 190 12.35 -4.14 33.11
N ASP A 191 13.37 -3.28 33.03
CA ASP A 191 14.76 -3.73 32.94
C ASP A 191 15.23 -4.36 34.27
N ALA A 192 14.88 -3.79 35.43
CA ALA A 192 15.16 -4.40 36.73
C ALA A 192 14.45 -5.75 36.89
N LYS A 193 13.20 -5.88 36.43
CA LYS A 193 12.46 -7.14 36.46
C LYS A 193 13.04 -8.19 35.51
N ALA A 194 13.44 -7.77 34.30
CA ALA A 194 14.10 -8.64 33.33
C ALA A 194 15.44 -9.13 33.88
N GLU A 195 16.12 -8.30 34.66
CA GLU A 195 17.34 -8.63 35.36
C GLU A 195 17.10 -9.59 36.54
N GLU A 196 16.19 -9.32 37.46
CA GLU A 196 16.01 -10.17 38.65
C GLU A 196 15.69 -11.65 38.34
N ASP A 197 14.99 -11.92 37.24
CA ASP A 197 14.64 -13.27 36.80
C ASP A 197 15.69 -13.87 35.84
N LEU A 198 16.37 -14.94 36.28
CA LEU A 198 17.36 -15.67 35.48
C LEU A 198 16.79 -16.17 34.14
N ALA A 199 15.52 -16.57 34.10
CA ALA A 199 14.89 -17.05 32.88
C ALA A 199 14.66 -15.90 31.88
N SER A 200 14.14 -14.76 32.35
CA SER A 200 13.97 -13.56 31.54
C SER A 200 15.29 -13.01 31.02
N ARG A 201 16.36 -12.96 31.85
CA ARG A 201 17.71 -12.60 31.40
C ARG A 201 18.21 -13.48 30.25
N ALA A 202 18.09 -14.80 30.39
CA ALA A 202 18.53 -15.73 29.36
C ALA A 202 17.77 -15.57 28.04
N LEU A 203 16.47 -15.28 28.10
CA LEU A 203 15.65 -14.98 26.91
C LEU A 203 16.02 -13.65 26.26
N ASP A 204 16.33 -12.65 27.07
CA ASP A 204 16.78 -11.33 26.62
C ASP A 204 18.15 -11.44 25.91
N ASP A 205 19.05 -12.26 26.46
CA ASP A 205 20.34 -12.58 25.85
C ASP A 205 20.18 -13.39 24.57
N GLU A 206 19.23 -14.32 24.50
CA GLU A 206 18.86 -15.05 23.27
C GLU A 206 18.35 -14.10 22.17
N LEU A 207 17.51 -13.11 22.52
CA LEU A 207 17.05 -12.10 21.56
C LEU A 207 18.17 -11.19 21.08
N ARG A 208 19.13 -10.85 21.94
CA ARG A 208 20.32 -10.06 21.58
C ARG A 208 21.37 -10.89 20.84
N ALA A 209 21.38 -12.20 21.06
CA ALA A 209 22.33 -13.11 20.43
C ALA A 209 22.05 -13.14 18.92
N ALA A 210 23.12 -12.92 18.17
CA ALA A 210 23.16 -13.20 16.75
C ALA A 210 22.94 -14.69 16.50
N GLU A 211 22.03 -15.05 15.61
CA GLU A 211 22.17 -16.33 14.91
C GLU A 211 23.42 -16.23 14.03
N GLU A 212 24.52 -16.87 14.43
CA GLU A 212 25.63 -17.16 13.52
C GLU A 212 25.13 -18.22 12.51
N GLU A 213 24.51 -17.79 11.42
CA GLU A 213 24.35 -18.67 10.26
C GLU A 213 25.70 -18.78 9.54
N ASP A 214 26.31 -19.96 9.61
CA ASP A 214 27.45 -20.42 8.80
C ASP A 214 27.12 -20.27 7.30
N SER A 215 27.41 -19.10 6.74
CA SER A 215 27.35 -18.86 5.30
C SER A 215 28.76 -18.97 4.71
N GLU A 216 29.03 -20.05 3.97
CA GLU A 216 30.16 -20.17 3.05
C GLU A 216 30.02 -19.11 1.94
N GLY A 217 30.44 -17.88 2.21
CA GLY A 217 30.36 -16.77 1.25
C GLY A 217 30.42 -15.44 1.97
N GLY A 218 31.64 -15.03 2.34
CA GLY A 218 31.88 -13.93 3.25
C GLY A 218 31.25 -12.59 2.86
N GLU A 219 30.15 -12.25 3.53
CA GLU A 219 29.84 -10.93 4.07
C GLU A 219 29.05 -11.13 5.39
N PRO A 220 29.24 -10.30 6.43
CA PRO A 220 28.51 -10.45 7.68
C PRO A 220 27.05 -10.06 7.47
N ALA A 221 26.17 -11.04 7.22
CA ALA A 221 24.74 -10.85 7.38
C ALA A 221 24.50 -10.49 8.85
N SER A 222 23.85 -9.35 9.11
CA SER A 222 23.64 -8.81 10.45
C SER A 222 23.09 -9.89 11.39
N GLY A 223 23.92 -10.35 12.32
CA GLY A 223 23.56 -11.37 13.31
C GLY A 223 22.53 -10.84 14.29
N GLU A 224 21.27 -10.79 13.87
CA GLU A 224 20.17 -10.26 14.67
C GLU A 224 19.01 -11.25 14.63
N HIS A 225 18.48 -11.58 15.81
CA HIS A 225 17.34 -12.46 15.96
C HIS A 225 16.16 -12.00 15.08
N VAL A 226 15.48 -12.95 14.43
CA VAL A 226 14.42 -12.68 13.43
C VAL A 226 13.33 -11.73 13.93
N ILE A 227 13.01 -11.77 15.22
CA ILE A 227 12.02 -10.91 15.88
C ILE A 227 12.49 -9.45 15.92
N LEU A 228 13.74 -9.19 16.30
CA LEU A 228 14.27 -7.82 16.37
C LEU A 228 14.42 -7.23 14.98
N ARG A 229 14.87 -8.04 14.01
CA ARG A 229 14.90 -7.66 12.60
C ARG A 229 13.52 -7.27 12.08
N PHE A 230 12.49 -8.05 12.40
CA PHE A 230 11.11 -7.73 12.05
C PHE A 230 10.64 -6.43 12.72
N ALA A 231 10.91 -6.28 14.03
CA ALA A 231 10.56 -5.10 14.81
C ALA A 231 11.18 -3.82 14.21
N SER A 232 12.44 -3.86 13.82
CA SER A 232 13.12 -2.73 13.17
C SER A 232 12.52 -2.36 11.82
N ARG A 233 12.12 -3.35 11.01
CA ARG A 233 11.44 -3.07 9.74
C ARG A 233 10.09 -2.41 9.95
N VAL A 234 9.33 -2.84 10.97
CA VAL A 234 8.07 -2.19 11.35
C VAL A 234 8.31 -0.77 11.84
N ALA A 235 9.30 -0.53 12.70
CA ALA A 235 9.65 0.81 13.17
C ALA A 235 10.05 1.73 12.00
N ALA A 236 10.88 1.25 11.06
CA ALA A 236 11.26 1.98 9.86
C ALA A 236 10.07 2.29 8.95
N LEU A 237 9.14 1.34 8.77
CA LEU A 237 7.90 1.56 8.03
C LEU A 237 7.05 2.66 8.68
N LEU A 238 6.87 2.63 10.00
CA LEU A 238 6.07 3.62 10.73
C LEU A 238 6.68 5.02 10.59
N LEU A 239 8.01 5.13 10.70
CA LEU A 239 8.72 6.37 10.43
C LEU A 239 8.49 6.86 9.00
N ALA A 240 8.60 5.97 8.02
CA ALA A 240 8.41 6.34 6.63
C ALA A 240 6.97 6.81 6.34
N ILE A 241 5.96 6.26 7.03
CA ILE A 241 4.56 6.73 6.95
C ILE A 241 4.42 8.12 7.57
N VAL A 242 5.04 8.37 8.73
CA VAL A 242 5.04 9.71 9.37
C VAL A 242 5.71 10.75 8.47
N ARG A 243 6.85 10.40 7.88
CA ARG A 243 7.55 11.25 6.91
C ARG A 243 6.71 11.50 5.67
N TYR A 244 6.09 10.47 5.12
CA TYR A 244 5.21 10.60 3.97
C TYR A 244 4.07 11.60 4.23
N GLN A 245 3.47 11.57 5.42
CA GLN A 245 2.47 12.57 5.79
C GLN A 245 3.04 13.98 5.85
N ALA A 246 4.21 14.18 6.48
CA ALA A 246 4.84 15.49 6.56
C ALA A 246 5.25 16.03 5.19
N ASP A 247 5.80 15.19 4.32
CA ASP A 247 6.17 15.54 2.95
C ASP A 247 4.92 15.92 2.13
N LEU A 248 3.81 15.20 2.33
CA LEU A 248 2.54 15.50 1.66
C LEU A 248 1.94 16.84 2.14
N SER A 249 1.99 17.11 3.45
CA SER A 249 1.57 18.41 4.01
C SER A 249 2.44 19.55 3.49
N ALA A 250 3.77 19.38 3.54
CA ALA A 250 4.71 20.37 3.04
C ALA A 250 4.49 20.66 1.55
N PHE A 251 4.25 19.63 0.74
CA PHE A 251 3.91 19.80 -0.66
C PHE A 251 2.65 20.66 -0.87
N PHE A 252 1.59 20.44 -0.09
CA PHE A 252 0.38 21.27 -0.19
C PHE A 252 0.61 22.71 0.25
N ASP A 253 1.42 22.93 1.29
CA ASP A 253 1.78 24.27 1.76
C ASP A 253 2.66 25.02 0.72
N GLU A 254 3.62 24.34 0.10
CA GLU A 254 4.42 24.85 -1.00
C GLU A 254 3.57 25.21 -2.22
N LEU A 255 2.57 24.39 -2.54
CA LEU A 255 1.64 24.64 -3.64
C LEU A 255 0.74 25.85 -3.36
N ALA A 256 0.25 26.00 -2.12
CA ALA A 256 -0.57 27.12 -1.70
C ALA A 256 0.22 28.44 -1.60
N SER A 257 1.48 28.38 -1.16
CA SER A 257 2.38 29.55 -1.07
C SER A 257 2.98 29.98 -2.41
N GLY A 258 2.78 29.20 -3.46
CA GLY A 258 3.25 29.52 -4.82
C GLY A 258 4.73 29.21 -5.03
N ALA A 259 5.32 28.30 -4.24
CA ALA A 259 6.70 27.83 -4.44
C ALA A 259 6.89 27.18 -5.82
N TYR A 260 5.85 26.54 -6.33
CA TYR A 260 5.79 26.04 -7.70
C TYR A 260 5.25 27.12 -8.63
N ILE A 261 6.15 27.77 -9.38
CA ILE A 261 5.80 28.82 -10.36
C ILE A 261 4.69 28.30 -11.29
N GLN A 262 3.59 29.06 -11.40
CA GLN A 262 2.40 28.76 -12.22
C GLN A 262 1.63 27.47 -11.85
N SER A 263 1.93 26.82 -10.72
CA SER A 263 1.17 25.66 -10.23
C SER A 263 0.49 26.03 -8.91
N THR A 264 -0.81 26.33 -8.95
CA THR A 264 -1.66 26.45 -7.75
C THR A 264 -2.48 25.17 -7.56
N PRO A 265 -3.07 24.92 -6.38
CA PRO A 265 -3.95 23.78 -6.17
C PRO A 265 -5.09 23.70 -7.20
N GLU A 266 -5.68 24.85 -7.55
CA GLU A 266 -6.75 24.95 -8.53
C GLU A 266 -6.27 24.65 -9.95
N ALA A 267 -5.09 25.17 -10.33
CA ALA A 267 -4.50 24.91 -11.64
C ALA A 267 -4.14 23.41 -11.80
N MET A 268 -3.58 22.81 -10.76
CA MET A 268 -3.27 21.37 -10.73
C MET A 268 -4.54 20.53 -10.89
N LEU A 269 -5.62 20.90 -10.21
CA LEU A 269 -6.90 20.20 -10.35
C LEU A 269 -7.57 20.42 -11.71
N GLN A 270 -7.18 21.42 -12.51
CA GLN A 270 -7.69 21.57 -13.87
C GLN A 270 -7.02 20.61 -14.87
N SER A 271 -5.75 20.27 -14.67
CA SER A 271 -5.05 19.28 -15.49
C SER A 271 -5.53 17.86 -15.18
N PRO A 272 -5.96 17.05 -16.17
CA PRO A 272 -6.45 15.68 -15.93
C PRO A 272 -5.44 14.79 -15.22
N LYS A 273 -4.16 14.84 -15.63
CA LYS A 273 -3.09 14.01 -15.04
C LYS A 273 -2.76 14.45 -13.61
N ALA A 274 -2.61 15.75 -13.37
CA ALA A 274 -2.38 16.26 -12.02
C ALA A 274 -3.55 16.00 -11.09
N ARG A 275 -4.79 16.16 -11.57
CA ARG A 275 -6.00 15.88 -10.79
C ARG A 275 -6.04 14.44 -10.30
N GLN A 276 -5.67 13.49 -11.15
CA GLN A 276 -5.54 12.09 -10.76
C GLN A 276 -4.53 11.94 -9.62
N LEU A 277 -3.31 12.46 -9.76
CA LEU A 277 -2.26 12.34 -8.75
C LEU A 277 -2.57 13.09 -7.45
N MET A 278 -3.19 14.27 -7.55
CA MET A 278 -3.69 15.07 -6.42
C MET A 278 -4.73 14.30 -5.62
N ALA A 279 -5.52 13.44 -6.25
CA ALA A 279 -6.46 12.56 -5.55
C ALA A 279 -5.78 11.29 -5.03
N GLU A 280 -4.85 10.69 -5.79
CA GLU A 280 -4.18 9.45 -5.42
C GLU A 280 -3.24 9.60 -4.23
N ALA A 281 -2.44 10.65 -4.14
CA ALA A 281 -1.49 10.84 -3.04
C ALA A 281 -2.17 10.81 -1.65
N PRO A 282 -3.16 11.68 -1.34
CA PRO A 282 -3.87 11.60 -0.08
C PRO A 282 -4.71 10.31 0.04
N ALA A 283 -5.27 9.77 -1.05
CA ALA A 283 -5.99 8.51 -0.96
C ALA A 283 -5.08 7.35 -0.54
N ARG A 284 -3.86 7.27 -1.07
CA ARG A 284 -2.85 6.27 -0.69
C ARG A 284 -2.44 6.42 0.77
N TYR A 285 -2.31 7.65 1.25
CA TYR A 285 -2.13 7.90 2.69
C TYR A 285 -3.29 7.31 3.52
N GLY A 286 -4.54 7.61 3.16
CA GLY A 286 -5.71 7.04 3.83
C GLY A 286 -5.75 5.51 3.76
N GLN A 287 -5.33 4.92 2.64
CA GLN A 287 -5.21 3.47 2.48
C GLN A 287 -4.12 2.88 3.39
N LEU A 288 -2.96 3.54 3.53
CA LEU A 288 -1.90 3.13 4.45
C LEU A 288 -2.41 3.11 5.90
N LEU A 289 -3.14 4.14 6.32
CA LEU A 289 -3.73 4.20 7.67
C LEU A 289 -4.74 3.07 7.90
N LEU A 290 -5.64 2.82 6.94
CA LEU A 290 -6.60 1.71 7.03
C LEU A 290 -5.89 0.35 7.04
N LEU A 291 -4.84 0.18 6.23
CA LEU A 291 -4.06 -1.06 6.20
C LEU A 291 -3.29 -1.27 7.50
N LEU A 292 -2.76 -0.22 8.12
CA LEU A 292 -2.14 -0.33 9.44
C LEU A 292 -3.13 -0.91 10.45
N GLU A 293 -4.37 -0.40 10.48
CA GLU A 293 -5.40 -0.88 11.42
C GLU A 293 -5.85 -2.32 11.15
N VAL A 294 -5.95 -2.71 9.88
CA VAL A 294 -6.55 -3.99 9.49
C VAL A 294 -5.51 -5.10 9.37
N ALA A 295 -4.30 -4.77 8.94
CA ALA A 295 -3.26 -5.74 8.62
C ALA A 295 -2.17 -5.83 9.69
N LEU A 296 -1.93 -4.77 10.49
CA LEU A 296 -0.89 -4.74 11.50
C LEU A 296 -1.44 -4.25 12.86
N PRO A 297 -1.98 -5.16 13.70
CA PRO A 297 -2.69 -4.79 14.93
C PRO A 297 -1.86 -3.91 15.88
N GLY A 298 -2.52 -3.00 16.58
CA GLY A 298 -1.90 -2.08 17.54
C GLY A 298 -0.89 -2.73 18.51
N PRO A 299 -1.22 -3.84 19.19
CA PRO A 299 -0.27 -4.52 20.08
C PRO A 299 1.02 -4.98 19.40
N VAL A 300 0.96 -5.36 18.12
CA VAL A 300 2.15 -5.73 17.34
C VAL A 300 3.00 -4.49 17.10
N ARG A 301 2.37 -3.37 16.69
CA ARG A 301 3.07 -2.10 16.46
C ARG A 301 3.77 -1.60 17.72
N GLU A 302 3.08 -1.64 18.87
CA GLU A 302 3.65 -1.23 20.15
C GLU A 302 4.89 -2.05 20.52
N ARG A 303 4.78 -3.39 20.49
CA ARG A 303 5.90 -4.28 20.81
C ARG A 303 7.06 -4.12 19.84
N CYS A 304 6.79 -3.93 18.54
CA CYS A 304 7.85 -3.69 17.55
C CYS A 304 8.60 -2.38 17.82
N VAL A 305 7.87 -1.29 18.11
CA VAL A 305 8.50 0.00 18.42
C VAL A 305 9.33 -0.12 19.70
N VAL A 306 8.80 -0.75 20.74
CA VAL A 306 9.50 -0.92 22.02
C VAL A 306 10.72 -1.83 21.88
N ALA A 307 10.59 -2.97 21.21
CA ALA A 307 11.72 -3.85 20.94
C ALA A 307 12.82 -3.13 20.15
N ASN A 308 12.45 -2.33 19.14
CA ASN A 308 13.42 -1.56 18.39
C ASN A 308 14.14 -0.52 19.29
N VAL A 309 13.38 0.26 20.08
CA VAL A 309 13.94 1.27 20.99
C VAL A 309 14.83 0.64 22.07
N ARG A 310 14.41 -0.46 22.68
CA ARG A 310 15.13 -1.13 23.77
C ARG A 310 16.45 -1.75 23.32
N HIS A 311 16.48 -2.35 22.12
CA HIS A 311 17.64 -3.11 21.67
C HIS A 311 18.57 -2.33 20.73
N LYS A 312 18.07 -1.37 19.96
CA LYS A 312 18.88 -0.55 19.03
C LYS A 312 19.04 0.90 19.47
N GLY A 313 18.28 1.33 20.47
CA GLY A 313 18.16 2.73 20.82
C GLY A 313 17.25 3.49 19.84
N TRP A 314 16.95 4.72 20.22
CA TRP A 314 16.32 5.70 19.33
C TRP A 314 17.43 6.57 18.75
N ASP A 315 17.76 6.38 17.48
CA ASP A 315 18.79 7.19 16.81
C ASP A 315 18.17 8.47 16.23
N ASP A 316 18.23 9.56 16.97
CA ASP A 316 17.73 10.88 16.55
C ASP A 316 18.31 11.32 15.19
N ALA A 317 19.55 10.94 14.85
CA ALA A 317 20.18 11.33 13.60
C ALA A 317 19.64 10.52 12.40
N ALA A 318 19.38 9.23 12.58
CA ALA A 318 18.69 8.41 11.57
C ALA A 318 17.21 8.84 11.41
N MET A 319 16.60 9.36 12.48
CA MET A 319 15.19 9.75 12.54
C MET A 319 14.92 11.19 12.05
N ALA A 320 15.87 12.11 12.18
CA ALA A 320 15.77 13.49 11.65
C ALA A 320 15.81 13.58 10.11
N GLY A 321 16.09 12.48 9.42
CA GLY A 321 16.08 12.44 7.95
C GLY A 321 17.24 13.25 7.32
N PRO A 322 17.26 13.45 6.00
CA PRO A 322 18.22 14.36 5.37
C PRO A 322 18.07 15.77 5.98
N SER A 323 19.12 16.61 5.90
CA SER A 323 19.20 17.96 6.48
C SER A 323 18.06 18.93 6.11
N ASN A 324 17.17 18.51 5.20
CA ASN A 324 16.05 19.25 4.66
C ASN A 324 14.69 18.65 5.10
N SER A 325 14.66 17.65 5.98
CA SER A 325 13.42 17.07 6.47
C SER A 325 12.69 18.07 7.38
N VAL A 326 11.37 18.16 7.20
CA VAL A 326 10.50 19.04 8.00
C VAL A 326 10.29 18.47 9.41
N LEU A 327 10.55 17.18 9.62
CA LEU A 327 10.39 16.48 10.91
C LEU A 327 11.71 16.44 11.69
N ASP A 328 11.69 16.95 12.91
CA ASP A 328 12.76 16.67 13.87
C ASP A 328 12.59 15.26 14.49
N GLY A 329 13.66 14.74 15.11
CA GLY A 329 13.67 13.37 15.64
C GLY A 329 12.69 13.13 16.80
N VAL A 330 12.36 14.17 17.57
CA VAL A 330 11.46 14.08 18.74
C VAL A 330 9.99 14.09 18.28
N ASP A 331 9.61 14.99 17.37
CA ASP A 331 8.27 15.02 16.76
C ASP A 331 8.00 13.73 15.98
N ALA A 332 9.03 13.17 15.32
CA ALA A 332 8.91 11.87 14.66
C ALA A 332 8.56 10.74 15.66
N MET A 333 9.20 10.69 16.83
CA MET A 333 8.92 9.67 17.85
C MET A 333 7.50 9.80 18.40
N ASP A 334 7.08 11.01 18.77
CA ASP A 334 5.75 11.26 19.31
C ASP A 334 4.65 10.89 18.32
N ARG A 335 4.85 11.20 17.04
CA ARG A 335 3.94 10.80 15.96
C ARG A 335 3.92 9.28 15.75
N ILE A 336 5.06 8.60 15.82
CA ILE A 336 5.13 7.13 15.74
C ILE A 336 4.40 6.48 16.91
N VAL A 337 4.63 6.95 18.13
CA VAL A 337 3.94 6.45 19.33
C VAL A 337 2.44 6.71 19.22
N SER A 338 2.04 7.91 18.79
CA SER A 338 0.63 8.25 18.55
C SER A 338 -0.02 7.28 17.55
N LEU A 339 0.60 7.06 16.39
CA LEU A 339 0.11 6.16 15.35
C LEU A 339 0.08 4.68 15.80
N SER A 340 1.08 4.26 16.57
CA SER A 340 1.27 2.87 16.97
C SER A 340 0.41 2.45 18.16
N ARG A 341 -0.05 3.43 18.97
CA ARG A 341 -0.81 3.17 20.20
C ARG A 341 -1.98 2.24 19.95
N LYS A 342 -2.00 1.13 20.69
CA LYS A 342 -3.06 0.14 20.64
C LYS A 342 -4.39 0.79 20.98
N THR A 343 -5.40 0.29 20.33
CA THR A 343 -6.79 0.60 20.58
C THR A 343 -7.45 -0.63 21.17
N ASP A 344 -8.53 -0.44 21.93
CA ASP A 344 -9.31 -1.55 22.50
C ASP A 344 -10.19 -2.25 21.46
N VAL A 345 -9.93 -2.02 20.17
CA VAL A 345 -10.77 -2.44 19.05
C VAL A 345 -9.93 -3.25 18.08
N ASP A 346 -10.19 -4.55 18.01
CA ASP A 346 -9.65 -5.41 16.96
C ASP A 346 -10.65 -5.46 15.79
N VAL A 347 -10.39 -4.64 14.77
CA VAL A 347 -11.21 -4.56 13.54
C VAL A 347 -11.31 -5.93 12.85
N THR A 348 -10.26 -6.74 12.90
CA THR A 348 -10.24 -8.08 12.29
C THR A 348 -11.11 -9.05 13.06
N ALA A 349 -11.13 -8.98 14.39
CA ALA A 349 -12.04 -9.76 15.22
C ALA A 349 -13.50 -9.30 15.06
N LEU A 350 -13.76 -7.99 15.00
CA LEU A 350 -15.10 -7.46 14.76
C LEU A 350 -15.65 -7.91 13.40
N ARG A 351 -14.82 -7.87 12.36
CA ARG A 351 -15.19 -8.39 11.03
C ARG A 351 -15.51 -9.89 11.05
N ARG A 352 -14.73 -10.69 11.77
CA ARG A 352 -14.96 -12.14 11.92
C ARG A 352 -16.28 -12.44 12.65
N THR A 353 -16.60 -11.65 13.67
CA THR A 353 -17.82 -11.83 14.49
C THR A 353 -19.06 -11.15 13.89
N GLY A 354 -18.88 -10.24 12.93
CA GLY A 354 -19.93 -9.38 12.41
C GLY A 354 -20.40 -8.33 13.41
N ALA A 355 -19.64 -8.10 14.49
CA ALA A 355 -19.96 -7.10 15.49
C ALA A 355 -19.82 -5.69 14.89
N PRO A 356 -20.68 -4.74 15.29
CA PRO A 356 -20.64 -3.37 14.75
C PRO A 356 -19.33 -2.68 15.14
N LEU A 357 -18.84 -1.85 14.23
CA LEU A 357 -17.70 -0.98 14.49
C LEU A 357 -18.10 0.09 15.52
N PRO A 358 -17.29 0.35 16.56
CA PRO A 358 -17.57 1.44 17.49
C PRO A 358 -17.65 2.79 16.76
N PRO A 359 -18.56 3.69 17.18
CA PRO A 359 -18.70 5.00 16.56
C PRO A 359 -17.40 5.80 16.71
N ASP A 360 -17.06 6.59 15.70
CA ASP A 360 -15.89 7.48 15.63
C ASP A 360 -14.52 6.80 15.80
N TYR A 361 -14.46 5.47 15.79
CA TYR A 361 -13.22 4.72 16.00
C TYR A 361 -12.16 5.05 14.93
N ILE A 362 -12.52 4.87 13.67
CA ILE A 362 -11.62 5.10 12.53
C ILE A 362 -11.28 6.59 12.44
N ASP A 363 -12.25 7.47 12.68
CA ASP A 363 -12.06 8.92 12.67
C ASP A 363 -11.03 9.35 13.73
N SER A 364 -11.11 8.75 14.93
CA SER A 364 -10.16 9.00 16.02
C SER A 364 -8.75 8.49 15.69
N PHE A 365 -8.64 7.39 14.95
CA PHE A 365 -7.36 6.90 14.44
C PHE A 365 -6.77 7.85 13.39
N PHE A 366 -7.57 8.29 12.41
CA PHE A 366 -7.16 9.21 11.36
C PHE A 366 -6.73 10.59 11.90
N LYS A 367 -7.36 11.06 12.98
CA LYS A 367 -6.99 12.31 13.66
C LYS A 367 -5.61 12.30 14.32
N ARG A 368 -4.97 11.13 14.49
CA ARG A 368 -3.63 11.02 15.09
C ARG A 368 -2.54 11.62 14.22
N LEU A 369 -2.76 11.67 12.91
CA LEU A 369 -1.81 12.19 11.94
C LEU A 369 -2.58 12.86 10.79
N PRO A 370 -3.14 14.07 11.03
CA PRO A 370 -4.08 14.71 10.12
C PRO A 370 -3.40 15.36 8.91
N LEU A 371 -4.17 15.60 7.85
CA LEU A 371 -3.83 16.48 6.74
C LEU A 371 -4.69 17.75 6.80
N ASP A 372 -4.38 18.76 5.99
CA ASP A 372 -5.17 19.99 5.95
C ASP A 372 -6.61 19.74 5.42
N ASP A 373 -7.60 19.99 6.27
CA ASP A 373 -9.01 19.71 5.98
C ASP A 373 -9.53 20.47 4.74
N ALA A 374 -9.04 21.69 4.48
CA ALA A 374 -9.52 22.51 3.36
C ALA A 374 -9.03 21.95 2.03
N VAL A 375 -7.74 21.61 1.93
CA VAL A 375 -7.14 20.99 0.74
C VAL A 375 -7.77 19.63 0.47
N ILE A 376 -7.91 18.77 1.49
CA ILE A 376 -8.52 17.45 1.32
C ILE A 376 -9.99 17.57 0.92
N ALA A 377 -10.76 18.49 1.50
CA ALA A 377 -12.16 18.69 1.10
C ALA A 377 -12.30 19.09 -0.37
N MET A 378 -11.41 19.97 -0.86
CA MET A 378 -11.37 20.38 -2.27
C MET A 378 -11.04 19.20 -3.20
N ILE A 379 -10.01 18.42 -2.87
CA ILE A 379 -9.61 17.23 -3.63
C ILE A 379 -10.73 16.19 -3.64
N CYS A 380 -11.33 15.92 -2.47
CA CYS A 380 -12.44 14.98 -2.31
C CYS A 380 -13.66 15.42 -3.14
N ALA A 381 -13.99 16.71 -3.15
CA ALA A 381 -15.08 17.24 -3.97
C ALA A 381 -14.86 16.96 -5.47
N ARG A 382 -13.65 17.20 -5.99
CA ARG A 382 -13.29 16.91 -7.39
C ARG A 382 -13.33 15.41 -7.69
N ALA A 383 -12.74 14.59 -6.82
CA ALA A 383 -12.72 13.14 -6.98
C ALA A 383 -14.11 12.51 -6.95
N ARG A 384 -15.08 13.09 -6.23
CA ARG A 384 -16.48 12.64 -6.24
C ARG A 384 -17.22 13.09 -7.49
N ALA A 385 -17.04 14.34 -7.93
CA ALA A 385 -17.79 14.92 -9.04
C ALA A 385 -17.36 14.39 -10.41
N GLU A 386 -16.06 14.16 -10.63
CA GLU A 386 -15.49 13.92 -11.96
C GLU A 386 -15.05 12.46 -12.17
N ASP A 387 -14.69 12.07 -13.40
CA ASP A 387 -14.06 10.79 -13.72
C ASP A 387 -12.56 11.01 -13.86
N ILE A 388 -11.82 10.90 -12.74
CA ILE A 388 -10.41 11.31 -12.66
C ILE A 388 -9.48 10.38 -13.46
N TYR A 389 -9.97 9.21 -13.88
CA TYR A 389 -9.23 8.24 -14.68
C TYR A 389 -9.71 8.17 -16.14
N ALA A 390 -10.67 9.02 -16.51
CA ALA A 390 -11.33 9.03 -17.82
C ALA A 390 -11.73 7.62 -18.30
N GLN A 391 -12.33 6.82 -17.41
CA GLN A 391 -12.72 5.45 -17.69
C GLN A 391 -14.08 5.36 -18.37
N ILE A 392 -15.05 6.21 -18.04
CA ILE A 392 -16.43 6.13 -18.53
C ILE A 392 -16.50 6.13 -20.07
N GLN A 393 -15.64 6.91 -20.74
CA GLN A 393 -15.59 6.94 -22.22
C GLN A 393 -15.28 5.58 -22.86
N HIS A 394 -14.63 4.68 -22.12
CA HIS A 394 -14.30 3.32 -22.56
C HIS A 394 -15.42 2.31 -22.27
N TRP A 395 -16.51 2.73 -21.64
CA TRP A 395 -17.65 1.91 -21.22
C TRP A 395 -18.95 2.54 -21.72
N PRO A 396 -19.35 2.26 -22.98
CA PRO A 396 -20.47 2.94 -23.64
C PRO A 396 -21.84 2.57 -23.03
N GLU A 397 -21.96 1.40 -22.41
CA GLU A 397 -23.18 0.96 -21.76
C GLU A 397 -23.34 1.63 -20.39
N PRO A 398 -24.45 2.36 -20.12
CA PRO A 398 -24.65 3.05 -18.86
C PRO A 398 -24.58 2.13 -17.62
N GLU A 399 -25.00 0.88 -17.78
CA GLU A 399 -24.99 -0.12 -16.70
C GLU A 399 -23.56 -0.49 -16.25
N HIS A 400 -22.56 -0.26 -17.09
CA HIS A 400 -21.17 -0.54 -16.79
C HIS A 400 -20.47 0.58 -15.99
N ARG A 401 -21.16 1.69 -15.71
CA ARG A 401 -20.60 2.86 -15.01
C ARG A 401 -19.88 2.49 -13.71
N THR A 402 -20.51 1.68 -12.85
CA THR A 402 -19.92 1.28 -11.57
C THR A 402 -18.66 0.46 -11.74
N SER A 403 -18.58 -0.37 -12.79
CA SER A 403 -17.37 -1.12 -13.15
C SER A 403 -16.28 -0.23 -13.73
N ALA A 404 -16.65 0.75 -14.56
CA ALA A 404 -15.72 1.75 -15.10
C ALA A 404 -15.04 2.56 -13.98
N LEU A 405 -15.83 2.99 -13.00
CA LEU A 405 -15.38 3.81 -11.88
C LEU A 405 -14.86 3.02 -10.67
N ALA A 406 -14.69 1.70 -10.80
CA ALA A 406 -14.46 0.86 -9.64
C ALA A 406 -13.08 1.05 -8.98
N ASN A 407 -12.05 1.47 -9.74
CA ASN A 407 -10.77 1.86 -9.16
C ASN A 407 -10.90 3.19 -8.41
N GLN A 408 -11.61 4.15 -9.00
CA GLN A 408 -11.92 5.43 -8.36
C GLN A 408 -12.77 5.27 -7.10
N ALA A 409 -13.66 4.28 -7.06
CA ALA A 409 -14.46 3.97 -5.88
C ALA A 409 -13.57 3.66 -4.66
N GLY A 410 -12.46 2.94 -4.85
CA GLY A 410 -11.47 2.68 -3.79
C GLY A 410 -10.70 3.93 -3.35
N VAL A 411 -10.40 4.85 -4.28
CA VAL A 411 -9.79 6.16 -3.99
C VAL A 411 -10.75 7.03 -3.19
N VAL A 412 -11.99 7.18 -3.66
CA VAL A 412 -13.04 7.95 -2.98
C VAL A 412 -13.33 7.37 -1.61
N PHE A 413 -13.39 6.05 -1.47
CA PHE A 413 -13.55 5.38 -0.18
C PHE A 413 -12.46 5.79 0.82
N ALA A 414 -11.19 5.84 0.39
CA ALA A 414 -10.09 6.28 1.26
C ALA A 414 -10.16 7.78 1.57
N LEU A 415 -10.45 8.62 0.57
CA LEU A 415 -10.59 10.07 0.76
C LEU A 415 -11.73 10.45 1.71
N LEU A 416 -12.83 9.69 1.72
CA LEU A 416 -13.96 9.93 2.63
C LEU A 416 -13.56 9.79 4.10
N HIS A 417 -12.60 8.92 4.43
CA HIS A 417 -12.11 8.79 5.81
C HIS A 417 -11.18 9.95 6.22
N LEU A 418 -10.55 10.61 5.25
CA LEU A 418 -9.86 11.89 5.47
C LEU A 418 -10.85 13.07 5.54
N CYS A 419 -12.12 12.86 5.22
CA CYS A 419 -13.20 13.86 5.28
C CYS A 419 -14.43 13.31 6.04
N PRO A 420 -14.29 12.96 7.33
CA PRO A 420 -15.33 12.22 8.07
C PRO A 420 -16.67 12.98 8.16
N ARG A 421 -16.64 14.33 8.06
CA ARG A 421 -17.86 15.15 8.00
C ARG A 421 -18.83 14.68 6.91
N ILE A 422 -18.32 14.25 5.76
CA ILE A 422 -19.13 13.77 4.64
C ILE A 422 -19.85 12.48 5.02
N LEU A 423 -19.15 11.53 5.63
CA LEU A 423 -19.69 10.25 6.06
C LEU A 423 -20.78 10.40 7.15
N HIS A 424 -20.61 11.37 8.05
CA HIS A 424 -21.54 11.59 9.17
C HIS A 424 -22.75 12.43 8.84
N SER A 425 -22.56 13.54 8.11
CA SER A 425 -23.55 14.63 8.08
C SER A 425 -23.96 15.09 6.69
N ASP A 426 -23.17 14.81 5.65
CA ASP A 426 -23.47 15.28 4.29
C ASP A 426 -24.24 14.23 3.48
N TYR A 427 -25.54 14.17 3.72
CA TYR A 427 -26.45 13.23 3.05
C TYR A 427 -26.51 13.43 1.54
N GLY A 428 -26.38 14.67 1.06
CA GLY A 428 -26.40 14.99 -0.37
C GLY A 428 -25.15 14.45 -1.07
N ALA A 429 -23.98 14.76 -0.51
CA ALA A 429 -22.72 14.27 -0.99
C ALA A 429 -22.67 12.72 -0.94
N MET A 430 -23.04 12.09 0.18
CA MET A 430 -22.99 10.63 0.26
C MET A 430 -23.93 9.95 -0.71
N ARG A 431 -25.12 10.52 -0.97
CA ARG A 431 -26.02 10.01 -2.01
C ARG A 431 -25.39 10.06 -3.40
N GLU A 432 -24.78 11.19 -3.76
CA GLU A 432 -24.05 11.33 -5.03
C GLU A 432 -22.95 10.27 -5.17
N VAL A 433 -22.16 10.05 -4.11
CA VAL A 433 -21.10 9.03 -4.10
C VAL A 433 -21.66 7.64 -4.31
N VAL A 434 -22.70 7.29 -3.57
CA VAL A 434 -23.29 5.95 -3.64
C VAL A 434 -23.92 5.71 -5.01
N ASP A 435 -24.72 6.65 -5.51
CA ASP A 435 -25.37 6.55 -6.81
C ASP A 435 -24.35 6.51 -7.97
N LYS A 436 -23.14 7.07 -7.77
CA LYS A 436 -22.08 7.09 -8.78
C LYS A 436 -21.16 5.88 -8.74
N HIS A 437 -20.72 5.48 -7.55
CA HIS A 437 -19.63 4.51 -7.37
C HIS A 437 -20.08 3.17 -6.78
N PHE A 438 -21.27 3.09 -6.19
CA PHE A 438 -21.73 1.93 -5.43
C PHE A 438 -23.15 1.50 -5.82
N ASP A 439 -23.60 1.87 -7.01
CA ASP A 439 -24.94 1.53 -7.49
C ASP A 439 -25.06 0.01 -7.65
N GLY A 440 -25.80 -0.63 -6.75
CA GLY A 440 -25.93 -2.08 -6.66
C GLY A 440 -24.66 -2.84 -6.21
N HIS A 441 -23.66 -2.13 -5.69
CA HIS A 441 -22.41 -2.69 -5.16
C HIS A 441 -22.26 -2.31 -3.70
N TRP A 442 -22.25 -3.29 -2.79
CA TRP A 442 -21.98 -3.06 -1.36
C TRP A 442 -20.56 -3.44 -0.97
N VAL A 443 -19.75 -3.86 -1.94
CA VAL A 443 -18.37 -4.26 -1.71
C VAL A 443 -17.45 -3.32 -2.44
N VAL A 444 -16.46 -2.79 -1.72
CA VAL A 444 -15.40 -1.98 -2.31
C VAL A 444 -14.07 -2.69 -2.20
N ALA A 445 -13.38 -2.85 -3.33
CA ALA A 445 -11.97 -3.17 -3.35
C ALA A 445 -11.18 -1.87 -3.19
N TRP A 446 -10.52 -1.69 -2.06
CA TRP A 446 -9.87 -0.42 -1.70
C TRP A 446 -8.35 -0.53 -1.60
N ALA A 447 -7.81 -1.74 -1.37
CA ALA A 447 -6.38 -2.02 -1.39
C ALA A 447 -6.10 -3.41 -1.99
N PRO A 448 -4.86 -3.71 -2.44
CA PRO A 448 -4.53 -4.99 -3.06
C PRO A 448 -4.84 -6.19 -2.16
N GLY A 449 -5.82 -7.01 -2.54
CA GLY A 449 -6.26 -8.17 -1.76
C GLY A 449 -7.18 -7.84 -0.58
N TYR A 450 -7.61 -6.59 -0.42
CA TYR A 450 -8.53 -6.16 0.62
C TYR A 450 -9.82 -5.60 0.02
N ALA A 451 -10.93 -6.08 0.54
CA ALA A 451 -12.26 -5.58 0.24
C ALA A 451 -13.07 -5.45 1.53
N PHE A 452 -13.97 -4.45 1.57
CA PHE A 452 -14.88 -4.25 2.68
C PHE A 452 -16.34 -4.34 2.26
N ASP A 453 -17.15 -4.89 3.18
CA ASP A 453 -18.60 -4.77 3.14
C ASP A 453 -18.95 -3.36 3.63
N LEU A 454 -19.38 -2.50 2.72
CA LEU A 454 -19.80 -1.14 3.02
C LEU A 454 -21.00 -1.12 3.96
N ALA A 455 -21.85 -2.14 3.95
CA ALA A 455 -22.99 -2.21 4.86
C ALA A 455 -22.55 -2.38 6.32
N TRP A 456 -21.43 -3.09 6.51
CA TRP A 456 -20.81 -3.22 7.81
C TRP A 456 -20.03 -1.95 8.17
N TRP A 457 -19.17 -1.54 7.25
CA TRP A 457 -18.19 -0.49 7.48
C TRP A 457 -18.86 0.88 7.66
N TRP A 458 -19.92 1.15 6.89
CA TRP A 458 -20.68 2.40 6.99
C TRP A 458 -21.81 2.37 8.00
N ASP A 459 -22.01 1.28 8.75
CA ASP A 459 -23.09 1.22 9.76
C ASP A 459 -22.91 2.27 10.87
N ALA A 460 -21.66 2.60 11.18
CA ALA A 460 -21.29 3.64 12.16
C ALA A 460 -21.49 5.08 11.65
N TYR A 461 -21.77 5.27 10.36
CA TYR A 461 -21.80 6.58 9.70
C TYR A 461 -23.21 6.91 9.17
N PRO A 462 -23.97 7.83 9.81
CA PRO A 462 -25.39 8.05 9.49
C PRO A 462 -25.69 8.42 8.03
N ALA A 463 -24.95 9.38 7.45
CA ALA A 463 -25.18 9.82 6.07
C ALA A 463 -24.79 8.73 5.06
N ALA A 464 -23.68 8.02 5.30
CA ALA A 464 -23.24 6.92 4.45
C ALA A 464 -24.20 5.71 4.50
N LYS A 465 -24.65 5.33 5.70
CA LYS A 465 -25.65 4.28 5.91
C LYS A 465 -26.96 4.59 5.19
N ALA A 466 -27.46 5.81 5.34
CA ALA A 466 -28.70 6.25 4.70
C ALA A 466 -28.59 6.24 3.16
N ALA A 467 -27.46 6.67 2.60
CA ALA A 467 -27.21 6.63 1.17
C ALA A 467 -27.15 5.18 0.65
N LEU A 468 -26.39 4.30 1.31
CA LEU A 468 -26.21 2.90 0.89
C LEU A 468 -27.52 2.11 0.92
N ALA A 469 -28.36 2.32 1.93
CA ALA A 469 -29.64 1.62 2.08
C ALA A 469 -30.60 1.84 0.89
N ASN A 470 -30.48 2.97 0.19
CA ASN A 470 -31.29 3.26 -1.00
C ASN A 470 -30.77 2.57 -2.26
N ALA A 471 -29.45 2.47 -2.41
CA ALA A 471 -28.84 1.92 -3.62
C ALA A 471 -28.69 0.39 -3.58
N VAL A 472 -28.49 -0.19 -2.39
CA VAL A 472 -28.28 -1.62 -2.17
C VAL A 472 -29.46 -2.20 -1.39
N THR A 473 -30.31 -2.96 -2.09
CA THR A 473 -31.37 -3.76 -1.49
C THR A 473 -31.18 -5.24 -1.80
N THR A 474 -31.70 -6.12 -0.95
CA THR A 474 -31.65 -7.58 -1.16
C THR A 474 -32.23 -7.98 -2.52
N LYS A 475 -33.35 -7.37 -2.90
CA LYS A 475 -34.00 -7.63 -4.19
C LYS A 475 -33.06 -7.31 -5.36
N ARG A 476 -32.48 -6.11 -5.34
CA ARG A 476 -31.56 -5.66 -6.39
C ARG A 476 -30.30 -6.52 -6.47
N ALA A 477 -29.75 -6.91 -5.33
CA ALA A 477 -28.59 -7.80 -5.26
C ALA A 477 -28.87 -9.16 -5.94
N VAL A 478 -30.03 -9.76 -5.69
CA VAL A 478 -30.44 -11.04 -6.31
C VAL A 478 -30.67 -10.88 -7.82
N GLU A 479 -31.31 -9.78 -8.25
CA GLU A 479 -31.53 -9.48 -9.67
C GLU A 479 -30.21 -9.28 -10.43
N MET A 480 -29.27 -8.52 -9.85
CA MET A 480 -27.94 -8.33 -10.43
C MET A 480 -27.16 -9.63 -10.51
N GLN A 481 -27.19 -10.45 -9.45
CA GLN A 481 -26.53 -11.75 -9.46
C GLN A 481 -27.05 -12.63 -10.59
N ALA A 482 -28.38 -12.77 -10.72
CA ALA A 482 -29.00 -13.58 -11.76
C ALA A 482 -28.60 -13.07 -13.16
N LYS A 483 -28.56 -11.75 -13.35
CA LYS A 483 -28.12 -11.12 -14.59
C LYS A 483 -26.66 -11.46 -14.93
N HIS A 484 -25.73 -11.32 -13.98
CA HIS A 484 -24.31 -11.61 -14.22
C HIS A 484 -24.03 -13.10 -14.42
N ILE A 485 -24.78 -13.99 -13.76
CA ILE A 485 -24.67 -15.43 -14.01
C ILE A 485 -25.14 -15.76 -15.42
N ALA A 486 -26.28 -15.19 -15.86
CA ALA A 486 -26.81 -15.41 -17.19
C ALA A 486 -25.91 -14.86 -18.30
N SER A 487 -25.14 -13.79 -18.04
CA SER A 487 -24.21 -13.23 -19.03
C SER A 487 -22.96 -14.08 -19.25
N ILE A 488 -22.55 -14.93 -18.30
CA ILE A 488 -21.37 -15.80 -18.45
C ILE A 488 -21.46 -16.68 -19.70
N PRO A 489 -22.47 -17.56 -19.87
CA PRO A 489 -22.54 -18.45 -21.03
C PRO A 489 -22.66 -17.69 -22.35
N ILE A 490 -23.32 -16.52 -22.34
CA ILE A 490 -23.43 -15.64 -23.52
C ILE A 490 -22.05 -15.14 -23.94
N CYS A 491 -21.28 -14.58 -23.00
CA CYS A 491 -19.94 -14.08 -23.28
C CYS A 491 -19.02 -15.20 -23.77
N ARG A 492 -19.09 -16.38 -23.15
CA ARG A 492 -18.30 -17.55 -23.56
C ARG A 492 -18.62 -17.98 -25.00
N GLY A 493 -19.91 -18.03 -25.37
CA GLY A 493 -20.32 -18.33 -26.75
C GLY A 493 -19.74 -17.33 -27.74
N GLN A 494 -19.87 -16.03 -27.45
CA GLN A 494 -19.33 -14.97 -28.30
C GLN A 494 -17.79 -15.00 -28.41
N LEU A 495 -17.08 -15.28 -27.31
CA LEU A 495 -15.62 -15.43 -27.33
C LEU A 495 -15.20 -16.64 -28.17
N LYS A 496 -15.92 -17.76 -28.04
CA LYS A 496 -15.66 -18.95 -28.84
C LYS A 496 -15.88 -18.70 -30.33
N ASP A 497 -16.97 -18.02 -30.69
CA ASP A 497 -17.24 -17.64 -32.08
C ASP A 497 -16.13 -16.74 -32.65
N LEU A 498 -15.58 -15.82 -31.86
CA LEU A 498 -14.46 -14.96 -32.29
C LEU A 498 -13.17 -15.77 -32.54
N VAL A 499 -12.94 -16.82 -31.75
CA VAL A 499 -11.78 -17.71 -31.88
C VAL A 499 -11.94 -18.66 -33.06
N ASP A 500 -13.09 -19.35 -33.15
CA ASP A 500 -13.36 -20.39 -34.16
C ASP A 500 -13.40 -19.82 -35.58
N ASN A 501 -13.84 -18.56 -35.75
CA ASN A 501 -13.92 -17.90 -37.05
C ASN A 501 -12.59 -17.28 -37.53
N GLY A 502 -11.50 -17.41 -36.75
CA GLY A 502 -10.19 -16.81 -37.07
C GLY A 502 -10.21 -15.27 -37.13
N SER A 503 -11.21 -14.64 -36.51
CA SER A 503 -11.49 -13.21 -36.66
C SER A 503 -10.39 -12.31 -36.13
N LEU A 504 -9.52 -12.81 -35.24
CA LEU A 504 -8.40 -12.06 -34.63
C LEU A 504 -7.04 -12.35 -35.29
N THR A 505 -6.96 -13.39 -36.13
CA THR A 505 -5.72 -13.77 -36.83
C THR A 505 -5.63 -13.21 -38.25
N ASP A 506 -6.77 -12.90 -38.86
CA ASP A 506 -6.86 -12.32 -40.20
C ASP A 506 -6.96 -10.78 -40.11
N PRO A 507 -5.99 -10.01 -40.63
CA PRO A 507 -5.96 -8.55 -40.53
C PRO A 507 -7.21 -7.85 -41.12
N GLU A 508 -7.78 -8.40 -42.20
CA GLU A 508 -8.95 -7.81 -42.85
C GLU A 508 -10.22 -8.00 -42.00
N ARG A 509 -10.30 -9.11 -41.25
CA ARG A 509 -11.42 -9.43 -40.37
C ARG A 509 -11.26 -8.82 -38.99
N ALA A 510 -10.04 -8.64 -38.51
CA ALA A 510 -9.72 -8.08 -37.20
C ALA A 510 -10.33 -6.70 -36.98
N LEU A 511 -10.28 -5.82 -37.99
CA LEU A 511 -10.88 -4.49 -37.92
C LEU A 511 -12.40 -4.55 -37.75
N SER A 512 -13.07 -5.44 -38.49
CA SER A 512 -14.53 -5.63 -38.38
C SER A 512 -14.94 -6.31 -37.07
N ALA A 513 -14.06 -7.14 -36.49
CA ALA A 513 -14.27 -7.86 -35.25
C ALA A 513 -13.88 -7.04 -34.00
N LEU A 514 -13.22 -5.88 -34.14
CA LEU A 514 -12.73 -5.08 -33.02
C LEU A 514 -13.84 -4.63 -32.07
N GLN A 515 -14.88 -3.96 -32.58
CA GLN A 515 -15.97 -3.47 -31.73
C GLN A 515 -16.76 -4.60 -31.05
N PRO A 516 -17.16 -5.69 -31.76
CA PRO A 516 -17.73 -6.87 -31.11
C PRO A 516 -16.82 -7.45 -30.02
N THR A 517 -15.52 -7.59 -30.29
CA THR A 517 -14.54 -8.12 -29.33
C THR A 517 -14.48 -7.24 -28.07
N LEU A 518 -14.37 -5.92 -28.24
CA LEU A 518 -14.34 -4.98 -27.11
C LEU A 518 -15.64 -5.02 -26.29
N ASN A 519 -16.80 -5.17 -26.94
CA ASN A 519 -18.08 -5.27 -26.24
C ASN A 519 -18.15 -6.54 -25.38
N VAL A 520 -17.74 -7.68 -25.93
CA VAL A 520 -17.72 -8.98 -25.20
C VAL A 520 -16.73 -8.93 -24.04
N ILE A 521 -15.53 -8.37 -24.25
CA ILE A 521 -14.53 -8.20 -23.17
C ILE A 521 -15.08 -7.33 -22.04
N ARG A 522 -15.73 -6.21 -22.37
CA ARG A 522 -16.36 -5.31 -21.38
C ARG A 522 -17.46 -6.02 -20.61
N ALA A 523 -18.39 -6.67 -21.30
CA ALA A 523 -19.50 -7.40 -20.66
C ALA A 523 -19.00 -8.52 -19.75
N ALA A 524 -18.01 -9.30 -20.20
CA ALA A 524 -17.40 -10.35 -19.40
C ALA A 524 -16.67 -9.78 -18.17
N ASN A 525 -15.91 -8.70 -18.33
CA ASN A 525 -15.22 -8.02 -17.23
C ASN A 525 -16.22 -7.45 -16.21
N HIS A 526 -17.30 -6.80 -16.66
CA HIS A 526 -18.36 -6.31 -15.79
C HIS A 526 -18.98 -7.43 -14.94
N ALA A 527 -19.33 -8.55 -15.56
CA ALA A 527 -19.91 -9.71 -14.87
C ALA A 527 -18.92 -10.37 -13.90
N LEU A 528 -17.69 -10.63 -14.34
CA LEU A 528 -16.64 -11.25 -13.54
C LEU A 528 -16.29 -10.38 -12.33
N ARG A 529 -16.12 -9.06 -12.52
CA ARG A 529 -15.79 -8.15 -11.43
C ARG A 529 -16.87 -8.18 -10.37
N TRP A 530 -18.14 -8.10 -10.75
CA TRP A 530 -19.24 -8.14 -9.79
C TRP A 530 -19.27 -9.48 -9.05
N LEU A 531 -19.23 -10.61 -9.76
CA LEU A 531 -19.33 -11.95 -9.17
C LEU A 531 -18.17 -12.26 -8.22
N LEU A 532 -16.94 -11.99 -8.65
CA LEU A 532 -15.75 -12.29 -7.87
C LEU A 532 -15.67 -11.39 -6.64
N LEU A 533 -15.93 -10.09 -6.78
CA LEU A 533 -15.83 -9.14 -5.68
C LEU A 533 -16.81 -9.47 -4.55
N HIS A 534 -18.06 -9.75 -4.89
CA HIS A 534 -19.09 -10.06 -3.89
C HIS A 534 -18.96 -11.47 -3.29
N ASP A 535 -18.15 -12.35 -3.88
CA ASP A 535 -17.81 -13.66 -3.32
C ASP A 535 -16.75 -13.60 -2.22
N THR A 536 -15.93 -12.53 -2.19
CA THR A 536 -14.78 -12.41 -1.27
C THR A 536 -15.13 -12.09 0.19
N ILE A 537 -16.39 -11.77 0.50
CA ILE A 537 -16.73 -11.29 1.85
C ILE A 537 -17.21 -12.40 2.76
N ASP A 538 -16.49 -12.61 3.84
CA ASP A 538 -16.90 -13.34 5.04
C ASP A 538 -17.25 -12.39 6.19
N GLY A 539 -18.55 -12.20 6.49
CA GLY A 539 -18.99 -11.79 7.83
C GLY A 539 -19.72 -10.44 8.02
N GLY A 540 -19.95 -9.61 7.00
CA GLY A 540 -20.72 -8.36 7.14
C GLY A 540 -22.26 -8.54 7.30
N PRO A 541 -23.02 -7.48 7.65
CA PRO A 541 -24.45 -7.52 8.00
C PRO A 541 -25.37 -7.65 6.79
N LEU A 542 -25.01 -7.13 5.60
CA LEU A 542 -25.69 -7.49 4.35
C LEU A 542 -25.27 -8.90 3.89
N SER A 543 -24.08 -9.34 4.30
CA SER A 543 -23.63 -10.73 4.26
C SER A 543 -24.26 -11.61 5.37
N ALA A 544 -25.31 -11.13 6.06
CA ALA A 544 -26.05 -11.94 7.02
C ALA A 544 -26.35 -13.30 6.41
N LYS A 545 -26.13 -14.35 7.22
CA LYS A 545 -26.15 -15.77 6.84
C LYS A 545 -27.27 -16.12 5.84
N LYS A 546 -28.47 -15.54 5.99
CA LYS A 546 -29.63 -15.73 5.11
C LYS A 546 -29.48 -15.16 3.70
N LEU A 547 -28.92 -13.95 3.55
CA LEU A 547 -28.75 -13.31 2.24
C LEU A 547 -27.61 -13.98 1.49
N LYS A 548 -26.53 -14.31 2.20
CA LYS A 548 -25.47 -15.21 1.74
C LYS A 548 -26.02 -16.57 1.31
N GLU A 549 -26.83 -17.25 2.11
CA GLU A 549 -27.44 -18.54 1.75
C GLU A 549 -28.27 -18.41 0.46
N SER A 550 -29.05 -17.34 0.32
CA SER A 550 -29.88 -17.11 -0.88
C SER A 550 -29.08 -16.76 -2.14
N LEU A 551 -28.06 -15.91 -2.03
CA LEU A 551 -27.19 -15.54 -3.14
C LEU A 551 -26.25 -16.70 -3.49
N PHE A 552 -25.63 -17.33 -2.49
CA PHE A 552 -24.62 -18.35 -2.70
C PHE A 552 -25.18 -19.73 -3.06
N ALA A 553 -26.47 -20.00 -2.83
CA ALA A 553 -27.10 -21.21 -3.35
C ALA A 553 -27.08 -21.26 -4.89
N LYS A 554 -26.95 -20.12 -5.57
CA LYS A 554 -26.93 -20.02 -7.04
C LYS A 554 -25.56 -19.61 -7.60
N ARG A 555 -24.45 -19.89 -6.91
CA ARG A 555 -23.13 -19.55 -7.44
C ARG A 555 -22.91 -20.20 -8.82
N PRO A 556 -22.31 -19.47 -9.79
CA PRO A 556 -21.85 -20.10 -11.02
C PRO A 556 -20.81 -21.17 -10.68
N ASN A 557 -20.80 -22.28 -11.45
CA ASN A 557 -19.78 -23.31 -11.28
C ASN A 557 -18.37 -22.66 -11.40
N PRO A 558 -17.49 -22.80 -10.40
CA PRO A 558 -16.13 -22.25 -10.44
C PRO A 558 -15.37 -22.57 -11.73
N GLU A 559 -15.55 -23.77 -12.29
CA GLU A 559 -14.93 -24.18 -13.55
C GLU A 559 -15.39 -23.33 -14.74
N THR A 560 -16.65 -22.89 -14.73
CA THR A 560 -17.22 -22.03 -15.78
C THR A 560 -16.63 -20.63 -15.70
N VAL A 561 -16.46 -20.09 -14.49
CA VAL A 561 -15.80 -18.80 -14.26
C VAL A 561 -14.33 -18.87 -14.69
N LEU A 562 -13.62 -19.93 -14.32
CA LEU A 562 -12.23 -20.16 -14.72
C LEU A 562 -12.09 -20.30 -16.23
N SER A 563 -12.99 -21.04 -16.88
CA SER A 563 -13.02 -21.19 -18.34
C SER A 563 -13.20 -19.85 -19.04
N LEU A 564 -14.13 -19.00 -18.56
CA LEU A 564 -14.32 -17.65 -19.11
C LEU A 564 -13.05 -16.79 -18.96
N LEU A 565 -12.35 -16.87 -17.82
CA LEU A 565 -11.07 -16.19 -17.62
C LEU A 565 -9.99 -16.66 -18.62
N LEU A 566 -9.93 -17.96 -18.87
CA LEU A 566 -9.00 -18.55 -19.85
C LEU A 566 -9.35 -18.12 -21.28
N GLU A 567 -10.63 -18.17 -21.66
CA GLU A 567 -11.12 -17.73 -22.98
C GLU A 567 -10.82 -16.24 -23.23
N LEU A 568 -11.04 -15.39 -22.21
CA LEU A 568 -10.65 -13.98 -22.26
C LEU A 568 -9.15 -13.80 -22.46
N SER A 569 -8.32 -14.57 -21.75
CA SER A 569 -6.86 -14.48 -21.88
C SER A 569 -6.40 -14.84 -23.30
N TYR A 570 -7.04 -15.82 -23.93
CA TYR A 570 -6.76 -16.25 -25.29
C TYR A 570 -7.10 -15.19 -26.33
N VAL A 571 -8.19 -14.43 -26.12
CA VAL A 571 -8.61 -13.34 -27.02
C VAL A 571 -7.77 -12.07 -26.83
N VAL A 572 -7.38 -11.74 -25.60
CA VAL A 572 -6.61 -10.52 -25.29
C VAL A 572 -5.15 -10.62 -25.75
N PHE A 573 -4.56 -11.82 -25.73
CA PHE A 573 -3.15 -12.02 -26.08
C PHE A 573 -2.81 -11.60 -27.53
N PRO A 574 -3.54 -12.05 -28.57
CA PRO A 574 -3.36 -11.59 -29.96
C PRO A 574 -3.52 -10.08 -30.13
N CYS A 575 -4.50 -9.46 -29.45
CA CYS A 575 -4.69 -8.02 -29.50
C CYS A 575 -3.49 -7.23 -28.96
N ARG A 576 -2.74 -7.83 -28.01
CA ARG A 576 -1.52 -7.23 -27.46
C ARG A 576 -0.31 -7.43 -28.37
N SER A 577 -0.16 -8.60 -29.01
CA SER A 577 0.95 -8.87 -29.92
C SER A 577 0.89 -8.03 -31.20
N VAL A 578 -0.31 -7.70 -31.72
CA VAL A 578 -0.48 -6.76 -32.84
C VAL A 578 0.07 -5.37 -32.50
N ARG A 579 -0.03 -4.95 -31.23
CA ARG A 579 0.47 -3.66 -30.74
C ARG A 579 1.99 -3.60 -30.63
N GLU A 580 2.64 -4.75 -30.39
CA GLU A 580 4.09 -4.87 -30.19
C GLU A 580 4.83 -5.30 -31.48
N GLY A 581 4.11 -5.77 -32.50
CA GLY A 581 4.69 -6.48 -33.64
C GLY A 581 4.59 -5.89 -35.05
N ASP A 582 3.74 -4.88 -35.36
CA ASP A 582 3.54 -4.49 -36.78
C ASP A 582 3.63 -3.00 -37.12
N SER A 583 4.36 -2.76 -38.21
CA SER A 583 4.61 -1.52 -38.95
C SER A 583 3.44 -1.09 -39.84
N HIS A 584 2.27 -1.71 -39.71
CA HIS A 584 1.04 -1.31 -40.39
C HIS A 584 0.16 -0.46 -39.46
N GLY A 585 0.26 0.86 -39.62
CA GLY A 585 -0.38 1.88 -38.78
C GLY A 585 -1.91 1.92 -38.77
N ALA A 586 -2.61 0.92 -39.28
CA ALA A 586 -4.08 0.88 -39.30
C ALA A 586 -4.70 0.20 -38.06
N LEU A 587 -3.93 -0.56 -37.29
CA LEU A 587 -4.39 -1.30 -36.09
C LEU A 587 -3.89 -0.68 -34.77
N ARG A 588 -3.31 0.53 -34.83
CA ARG A 588 -2.69 1.21 -33.68
C ARG A 588 -3.65 2.14 -32.94
N ASP A 589 -4.71 2.56 -33.62
CA ASP A 589 -5.85 3.31 -33.06
C ASP A 589 -6.94 2.33 -32.60
#